data_AF-B6ILA7-F1
#
_entry.id   AF-B6ILA7-F1
#
_cell.length_a   1.000
_cell.length_b   1.000
_cell.length_c   1.000
_cell.angle_alpha   90.00
_cell.angle_beta   90.00
_cell.angle_gamma   90.00
#
_symmetry.space_group_name_H-M   'P 1'
#
loop_
_entity.id
_entity.type
_entity.pdbx_description
1 polymer ?
#
loop_
_entity_poly.entity_id
_entity_poly.type
_entity_poly.pdbx_seq_one_letter_code
_entity_poly.pdbx_strand_id
1 'polypeptide(L)'
;MQPIPLFPIIAAYCNGLLVRLCNIYCHYLMVSWTCLMVSQISALVWCFALKHRTIGLVTSGRIISNYVYFSGGIFSIISPALTFWACYNTGISRSIQMEYVEKNYPEYFQKFKNLQNFSIYEIDGWFVIVLFISSFGMFFSGFTFTFTTIDMRKMLRGLKLKVSGKSYKRYEMAVRSLLAQFAASSLCLAPPFALMLLAVGKFEKGQSKFSF
;
A
#
# COMPACT_ATOMS: atom_id res chain seq x y z
N MET A 1 -0.16 -12.93 -8.90
CA MET A 1 0.41 -13.63 -7.73
C MET A 1 -0.68 -13.75 -6.69
N GLN A 2 -0.79 -14.89 -6.01
CA GLN A 2 -1.70 -15.03 -4.87
C GLN A 2 -0.86 -15.20 -3.60
N PRO A 3 -0.66 -14.14 -2.79
CA PRO A 3 0.00 -14.28 -1.49
C PRO A 3 -0.95 -15.00 -0.53
N ILE A 4 -0.57 -16.19 -0.09
CA ILE A 4 -1.34 -16.94 0.92
C ILE A 4 -0.59 -16.82 2.25
N PRO A 5 -1.19 -16.21 3.29
CA PRO A 5 -0.61 -16.21 4.62
C PRO A 5 -0.65 -17.63 5.21
N LEU A 6 0.49 -18.13 5.67
CA LEU A 6 0.64 -19.47 6.24
C LEU A 6 0.58 -19.40 7.77
N PHE A 7 -0.61 -19.18 8.31
CA PHE A 7 -0.82 -19.22 9.76
C PHE A 7 -0.42 -20.59 10.36
N PRO A 8 0.19 -20.63 11.56
CA PRO A 8 0.44 -19.51 12.48
C PRO A 8 1.74 -18.73 12.21
N ILE A 9 2.47 -18.99 11.13
CA ILE A 9 3.75 -18.35 10.81
C ILE A 9 3.49 -17.06 9.99
N ILE A 10 4.21 -15.95 10.22
CA ILE A 10 4.14 -14.78 9.31
C ILE A 10 4.91 -15.15 8.03
N ALA A 11 4.28 -15.97 7.20
CA ALA A 11 4.86 -16.41 5.95
C ALA A 11 3.90 -16.21 4.81
N ALA A 12 4.43 -15.73 3.69
CA ALA A 12 3.72 -15.60 2.44
C ALA A 12 4.15 -16.72 1.50
N TYR A 13 3.18 -17.39 0.89
CA TYR A 13 3.41 -18.26 -0.24
C TYR A 13 2.96 -17.59 -1.53
N CYS A 14 3.80 -17.62 -2.57
CA CYS A 14 3.50 -17.05 -3.87
C CYS A 14 3.38 -18.17 -4.91
N ASN A 15 2.20 -18.31 -5.53
CA ASN A 15 2.04 -19.11 -6.75
C ASN A 15 1.53 -18.23 -7.89
N GLY A 16 2.02 -18.46 -9.11
CA GLY A 16 1.65 -17.71 -10.30
C GLY A 16 2.57 -17.96 -11.48
N LEU A 17 2.20 -17.40 -12.63
CA LEU A 17 2.90 -17.59 -13.90
C LEU A 17 4.38 -17.19 -13.83
N LEU A 18 4.69 -16.06 -13.16
CA LEU A 18 6.07 -15.59 -12.92
C LEU A 18 6.91 -16.55 -12.08
N VAL A 19 6.29 -17.21 -11.10
CA VAL A 19 6.95 -18.21 -10.26
C VAL A 19 7.22 -19.48 -11.07
N ARG A 20 6.27 -19.90 -11.91
CA ARG A 20 6.37 -21.14 -12.69
C ARG A 20 7.32 -21.05 -13.88
N LEU A 21 7.37 -19.91 -14.56
CA LEU A 21 8.19 -19.73 -15.77
C LEU A 21 9.58 -19.17 -15.47
N CYS A 22 9.68 -18.23 -14.53
CA CYS A 22 10.93 -17.49 -14.27
C CYS A 22 11.59 -17.86 -12.93
N ASN A 23 10.98 -18.76 -12.14
CA ASN A 23 11.47 -19.20 -10.83
C ASN A 23 11.84 -18.03 -9.88
N ILE A 24 11.06 -16.94 -9.93
CA ILE A 24 11.33 -15.75 -9.10
C ILE A 24 10.97 -16.06 -7.65
N TYR A 25 11.89 -15.73 -6.75
CA TYR A 25 11.72 -15.92 -5.32
C TYR A 25 10.56 -15.06 -4.76
N CYS A 26 9.73 -15.66 -3.90
CA CYS A 26 8.51 -15.03 -3.37
C CYS A 26 8.78 -13.69 -2.67
N HIS A 27 9.93 -13.52 -2.01
CA HIS A 27 10.29 -12.26 -1.38
C HIS A 27 10.33 -11.08 -2.38
N TYR A 28 11.05 -11.20 -3.51
CA TYR A 28 11.13 -10.13 -4.52
C TYR A 28 9.79 -9.80 -5.14
N LEU A 29 8.96 -10.83 -5.26
CA LEU A 29 7.61 -10.81 -5.74
C LEU A 29 6.71 -9.97 -4.78
N MET A 30 6.84 -10.17 -3.47
CA MET A 30 6.17 -9.38 -2.44
C MET A 30 6.69 -7.94 -2.39
N VAL A 31 8.01 -7.73 -2.43
CA VAL A 31 8.62 -6.38 -2.46
C VAL A 31 8.12 -5.58 -3.66
N SER A 32 8.08 -6.23 -4.84
CA SER A 32 7.59 -5.62 -6.08
C SER A 32 6.11 -5.27 -5.99
N TRP A 33 5.27 -6.16 -5.44
CA TRP A 33 3.84 -5.90 -5.21
C TRP A 33 3.62 -4.71 -4.27
N THR A 34 4.33 -4.65 -3.14
CA THR A 34 4.25 -3.53 -2.19
C THR A 34 4.68 -2.21 -2.84
N CYS A 35 5.77 -2.21 -3.63
CA CYS A 35 6.24 -1.02 -4.34
C CYS A 35 5.22 -0.51 -5.36
N LEU A 36 4.55 -1.41 -6.10
CA LEU A 36 3.48 -1.05 -7.03
C LEU A 36 2.28 -0.45 -6.31
N MET A 37 1.89 -0.99 -5.16
CA MET A 37 0.80 -0.45 -4.34
C MET A 37 1.11 0.95 -3.81
N VAL A 38 2.32 1.17 -3.29
CA VAL A 38 2.75 2.51 -2.85
C VAL A 38 2.77 3.49 -4.03
N SER A 39 3.27 3.07 -5.19
CA SER A 39 3.28 3.88 -6.41
C SER A 39 1.86 4.29 -6.83
N GLN A 40 0.90 3.35 -6.78
CA GLN A 40 -0.50 3.61 -7.11
C GLN A 40 -1.12 4.64 -6.15
N ILE A 41 -0.92 4.49 -4.83
CA ILE A 41 -1.45 5.42 -3.83
C ILE A 41 -0.83 6.80 -4.02
N SER A 42 0.50 6.89 -4.15
CA SER A 42 1.22 8.16 -4.34
C SER A 42 0.78 8.88 -5.62
N ALA A 43 0.63 8.15 -6.73
CA ALA A 43 0.13 8.70 -7.98
C ALA A 43 -1.32 9.23 -7.83
N LEU A 44 -2.20 8.51 -7.12
CA LEU A 44 -3.56 8.95 -6.87
C LEU A 44 -3.60 10.22 -6.01
N VAL A 45 -2.84 10.28 -4.92
CA VAL A 45 -2.73 11.50 -4.08
C VAL A 45 -2.33 12.69 -4.96
N TRP A 46 -1.35 12.47 -5.83
CA TRP A 46 -0.90 13.49 -6.75
C TRP A 46 -1.98 13.93 -7.76
N CYS A 47 -2.73 12.99 -8.34
CA CYS A 47 -3.85 13.29 -9.21
C CYS A 47 -4.94 14.11 -8.52
N PHE A 48 -5.24 13.82 -7.24
CA PHE A 48 -6.17 14.61 -6.44
C PHE A 48 -5.67 16.04 -6.22
N ALA A 49 -4.38 16.21 -5.88
CA ALA A 49 -3.77 17.53 -5.70
C ALA A 49 -3.77 18.36 -7.01
N LEU A 50 -3.38 17.73 -8.12
CA LEU A 50 -3.44 18.31 -9.47
C LEU A 50 -4.86 18.78 -9.81
N LYS A 51 -5.85 17.92 -9.55
CA LYS A 51 -7.24 18.23 -9.87
C LYS A 51 -7.80 19.33 -8.99
N HIS A 52 -7.48 19.30 -7.70
CA HIS A 52 -7.84 20.35 -6.74
C HIS A 52 -7.33 21.71 -7.21
N ARG A 53 -6.03 21.80 -7.54
CA ARG A 53 -5.41 23.04 -8.04
C ARG A 53 -6.06 23.53 -9.35
N THR A 54 -6.34 22.62 -10.28
CA THR A 54 -6.98 22.96 -11.57
C THR A 54 -8.37 23.57 -11.36
N ILE A 55 -9.18 22.99 -10.48
CA ILE A 55 -10.52 23.52 -10.15
C ILE A 55 -10.40 24.84 -9.36
N GLY A 56 -9.46 24.92 -8.42
CA GLY A 56 -9.19 26.13 -7.63
C GLY A 56 -8.85 27.35 -8.50
N LEU A 57 -7.98 27.17 -9.49
CA LEU A 57 -7.61 28.23 -10.43
C LEU A 57 -8.81 28.77 -11.22
N VAL A 58 -9.70 27.90 -11.70
CA VAL A 58 -10.88 28.31 -12.49
C VAL A 58 -11.97 28.93 -11.60
N THR A 59 -12.09 28.50 -10.35
CA THR A 59 -13.10 29.01 -9.42
C THR A 59 -12.70 30.27 -8.68
N SER A 60 -11.43 30.69 -8.75
CA SER A 60 -10.78 31.60 -7.79
C SER A 60 -10.93 31.11 -6.35
N GLY A 61 -10.91 29.78 -6.17
CA GLY A 61 -11.03 29.11 -4.87
C GLY A 61 -9.69 29.03 -4.13
N ARG A 62 -9.69 28.34 -2.98
CA ARG A 62 -8.46 28.07 -2.25
C ARG A 62 -7.56 27.15 -3.08
N ILE A 63 -6.31 27.56 -3.28
CA ILE A 63 -5.31 26.80 -4.03
C ILE A 63 -4.23 26.33 -3.05
N ILE A 64 -3.80 25.08 -3.18
CA ILE A 64 -2.64 24.55 -2.44
C ILE A 64 -1.41 25.35 -2.86
N SER A 65 -0.60 25.77 -1.88
CA SER A 65 0.60 26.55 -2.17
C SER A 65 1.57 25.81 -3.10
N ASN A 66 2.29 26.56 -3.94
CA ASN A 66 3.22 25.97 -4.89
C ASN A 66 4.28 25.09 -4.19
N TYR A 67 4.77 25.51 -3.03
CA TYR A 67 5.74 24.74 -2.25
C TYR A 67 5.20 23.37 -1.84
N VAL A 68 3.98 23.31 -1.28
CA VAL A 68 3.35 22.04 -0.86
C VAL A 68 3.04 21.15 -2.06
N TYR A 69 2.66 21.76 -3.19
CA TYR A 69 2.45 21.04 -4.43
C TYR A 69 3.76 20.42 -4.94
N PHE A 70 4.83 21.19 -5.10
CA PHE A 70 6.11 20.65 -5.59
C PHE A 70 6.72 19.61 -4.64
N SER A 71 6.68 19.85 -3.32
CA SER A 71 7.20 18.90 -2.34
C SER A 71 6.40 17.60 -2.34
N GLY A 72 5.06 17.68 -2.44
CA GLY A 72 4.20 16.51 -2.56
C GLY A 72 4.47 15.68 -3.82
N GLY A 73 4.75 16.33 -4.95
CA GLY A 73 5.12 15.66 -6.20
C GLY A 73 6.44 14.90 -6.08
N ILE A 74 7.48 15.54 -5.52
CA ILE A 74 8.78 14.89 -5.26
C ILE A 74 8.61 13.71 -4.30
N PHE A 75 7.87 13.89 -3.21
CA PHE A 75 7.60 12.83 -2.23
C PHE A 75 6.87 11.64 -2.86
N SER A 76 5.94 11.89 -3.80
CA SER A 76 5.20 10.84 -4.51
C SER A 76 6.11 9.94 -5.37
N ILE A 77 7.24 10.47 -5.85
CA ILE A 77 8.22 9.72 -6.66
C ILE A 77 9.26 9.02 -5.77
N ILE A 78 9.68 9.66 -4.68
CA ILE A 78 10.70 9.11 -3.77
C ILE A 78 10.11 8.00 -2.90
N SER A 79 8.85 8.10 -2.49
CA SER A 79 8.23 7.15 -1.55
C SER A 79 8.28 5.69 -2.01
N PRO A 80 7.96 5.31 -3.26
CA PRO A 80 8.06 3.91 -3.69
C PRO A 80 9.50 3.39 -3.67
N ALA A 81 10.49 4.22 -4.01
CA ALA A 81 11.90 3.84 -3.99
C ALA A 81 12.39 3.56 -2.56
N LEU A 82 12.01 4.40 -1.60
CA LEU A 82 12.31 4.18 -0.18
C LEU A 82 11.61 2.93 0.36
N THR A 83 10.34 2.72 0.02
CA THR A 83 9.62 1.51 0.43
C THR A 83 10.25 0.25 -0.18
N PHE A 84 10.65 0.28 -1.46
CA PHE A 84 11.33 -0.83 -2.10
C PHE A 84 12.62 -1.18 -1.35
N TRP A 85 13.45 -0.16 -1.05
CA TRP A 85 14.70 -0.35 -0.34
C TRP A 85 14.47 -0.93 1.06
N ALA A 86 13.53 -0.38 1.83
CA ALA A 86 13.21 -0.90 3.16
C ALA A 86 12.68 -2.35 3.11
N CYS A 87 11.77 -2.65 2.19
CA CYS A 87 11.20 -4.00 2.05
C CYS A 87 12.24 -5.02 1.56
N TYR A 88 13.15 -4.63 0.67
CA TYR A 88 14.22 -5.50 0.17
C TYR A 88 15.13 -5.99 1.29
N ASN A 89 15.42 -5.13 2.28
CA ASN A 89 16.26 -5.49 3.42
C ASN A 89 15.57 -6.43 4.42
N THR A 90 14.25 -6.64 4.33
CA THR A 90 13.54 -7.64 5.17
C THR A 90 13.71 -9.09 4.67
N GLY A 91 14.45 -9.28 3.57
CA GLY A 91 14.63 -10.59 2.95
C GLY A 91 15.53 -11.52 3.76
N ILE A 92 14.97 -12.65 4.19
CA ILE A 92 15.72 -13.73 4.84
C ILE A 92 16.01 -14.82 3.81
N SER A 93 17.22 -15.42 3.89
CA SER A 93 17.60 -16.54 3.01
C SER A 93 16.81 -17.81 3.34
N ARG A 94 16.59 -18.67 2.34
CA ARG A 94 15.79 -19.89 2.51
C ARG A 94 16.35 -20.84 3.57
N SER A 95 17.67 -20.94 3.71
CA SER A 95 18.30 -21.81 4.72
C SER A 95 17.92 -21.39 6.13
N ILE A 96 18.03 -20.09 6.43
CA ILE A 96 17.69 -19.52 7.73
C ILE A 96 16.18 -19.65 7.98
N GLN A 97 15.34 -19.45 6.97
CA GLN A 97 13.89 -19.66 7.10
C GLN A 97 13.55 -21.12 7.43
N MET A 98 14.22 -22.09 6.81
CA MET A 98 14.01 -23.52 7.10
C MET A 98 14.49 -23.90 8.51
N GLU A 99 15.62 -23.37 8.96
CA GLU A 99 16.13 -23.55 10.33
C GLU A 99 15.15 -22.98 11.36
N TYR A 100 14.58 -21.80 11.10
CA TYR A 100 13.55 -21.20 11.95
C TYR A 100 12.32 -22.10 12.09
N VAL A 101 11.84 -22.69 10.97
CA VAL A 101 10.68 -23.61 11.00
C VAL A 101 11.03 -24.89 11.74
N GLU A 102 12.22 -25.45 11.53
CA GLU A 102 12.66 -26.66 12.22
C GLU A 102 12.70 -26.46 13.74
N LYS A 103 13.21 -25.31 14.18
CA LYS A 103 13.36 -24.99 15.60
C LYS A 103 12.04 -24.65 16.30
N ASN A 104 11.18 -23.86 15.67
CA ASN A 104 9.97 -23.31 16.31
C ASN A 104 8.69 -24.06 15.95
N TYR A 105 8.66 -24.73 14.79
CA TYR A 105 7.46 -25.35 14.21
C TYR A 105 7.78 -26.70 13.52
N PRO A 106 8.42 -27.66 14.22
CA PRO A 106 8.92 -28.90 13.61
C PRO A 106 7.83 -29.73 12.91
N GLU A 107 6.59 -29.70 13.42
CA GLU A 107 5.42 -30.36 12.82
C GLU A 107 5.11 -29.87 11.39
N TYR A 108 5.47 -28.62 11.08
CA TYR A 108 5.22 -28.01 9.78
C TYR A 108 6.45 -28.10 8.85
N PHE A 109 7.60 -28.55 9.34
CA PHE A 109 8.86 -28.57 8.59
C PHE A 109 8.72 -29.29 7.23
N GLN A 110 8.13 -30.48 7.20
CA GLN A 110 7.95 -31.23 5.95
C GLN A 110 7.02 -30.52 4.96
N LYS A 111 5.98 -29.82 5.46
CA LYS A 111 5.08 -29.03 4.62
C LYS A 111 5.82 -27.84 4.01
N PHE A 112 6.66 -27.14 4.78
CA PHE A 112 7.48 -26.03 4.30
C PHE A 112 8.58 -26.49 3.34
N LYS A 113 9.21 -27.65 3.61
CA LYS A 113 10.22 -28.24 2.72
C LYS A 113 9.65 -28.52 1.32
N ASN A 114 8.41 -29.00 1.24
CA ASN A 114 7.72 -29.29 -0.02
C ASN A 114 7.21 -28.03 -0.75
N LEU A 115 7.15 -26.87 -0.07
CA LEU A 115 6.78 -25.60 -0.70
C LEU A 115 7.97 -25.04 -1.50
N GLN A 116 7.75 -24.79 -2.79
CA GLN A 116 8.80 -24.29 -3.67
C GLN A 116 9.14 -22.81 -3.43
N ASN A 117 8.15 -21.97 -3.13
CA ASN A 117 8.30 -20.50 -3.11
C ASN A 117 7.49 -19.84 -1.99
N PHE A 118 8.05 -19.90 -0.78
CA PHE A 118 7.54 -19.18 0.40
C PHE A 118 8.58 -18.16 0.90
N SER A 119 8.13 -17.19 1.68
CA SER A 119 8.98 -16.26 2.42
C SER A 119 8.42 -16.09 3.82
N ILE A 120 9.24 -16.35 4.83
CA ILE A 120 8.94 -16.06 6.24
C ILE A 120 9.47 -14.66 6.55
N TYR A 121 8.67 -13.87 7.26
CA TYR A 121 9.05 -12.55 7.75
C TYR A 121 9.10 -12.60 9.27
N GLU A 122 10.25 -12.25 9.83
CA GLU A 122 10.38 -12.00 11.26
C GLU A 122 10.13 -10.52 11.54
N ILE A 123 9.66 -10.21 12.75
CA ILE A 123 9.49 -8.82 13.19
C ILE A 123 10.89 -8.29 13.57
N ASP A 124 11.66 -7.91 12.56
CA ASP A 124 12.96 -7.29 12.71
C ASP A 124 12.86 -5.76 12.64
N GLY A 125 13.98 -5.06 12.84
CA GLY A 125 14.01 -3.60 12.76
C GLY A 125 13.53 -3.05 11.41
N TRP A 126 13.85 -3.75 10.31
CA TRP A 126 13.40 -3.36 8.97
C TRP A 126 11.90 -3.53 8.80
N PHE A 127 11.31 -4.62 9.31
CA PHE A 127 9.88 -4.86 9.29
C PHE A 127 9.13 -3.79 10.08
N VAL A 128 9.63 -3.39 11.25
CA VAL A 128 9.08 -2.27 12.04
C VAL A 128 9.14 -0.95 11.26
N ILE A 129 10.26 -0.67 10.58
CA ILE A 129 10.39 0.52 9.72
C ILE A 129 9.35 0.48 8.58
N VAL A 130 9.18 -0.65 7.91
CA VAL A 130 8.18 -0.82 6.84
C VAL A 130 6.76 -0.60 7.36
N LEU A 131 6.43 -1.14 8.53
CA LEU A 131 5.13 -0.91 9.18
C LEU A 131 4.90 0.56 9.51
N PHE A 132 5.91 1.24 10.04
CA PHE A 132 5.82 2.66 10.39
C PHE A 132 5.63 3.53 9.14
N ILE A 133 6.45 3.35 8.10
CA ILE A 133 6.33 4.07 6.83
C ILE A 133 4.94 3.85 6.20
N SER A 134 4.47 2.60 6.18
CA SER A 134 3.18 2.24 5.57
C SER A 134 2.00 2.85 6.34
N SER A 135 2.04 2.80 7.67
CA SER A 135 0.98 3.35 8.52
C SER A 135 0.92 4.88 8.42
N PHE A 136 2.07 5.55 8.50
CA PHE A 136 2.17 7.00 8.36
C PHE A 136 1.74 7.45 6.96
N GLY A 137 2.19 6.75 5.91
CA GLY A 137 1.80 7.03 4.53
C GLY A 137 0.30 6.85 4.28
N MET A 138 -0.31 5.81 4.85
CA MET A 138 -1.76 5.58 4.76
C MET A 138 -2.56 6.68 5.46
N PHE A 139 -2.16 7.08 6.67
CA PHE A 139 -2.83 8.14 7.39
C PHE A 139 -2.74 9.49 6.65
N PHE A 140 -1.54 9.87 6.22
CA PHE A 140 -1.30 11.13 5.53
C PHE A 140 -2.04 11.22 4.18
N SER A 141 -1.99 10.13 3.40
CA SER A 141 -2.73 10.04 2.13
C SER A 141 -4.24 10.10 2.36
N GLY A 142 -4.78 9.34 3.32
CA GLY A 142 -6.21 9.36 3.67
C GLY A 142 -6.70 10.75 4.09
N PHE A 143 -5.91 11.47 4.89
CA PHE A 143 -6.20 12.85 5.28
C PHE A 143 -6.23 13.78 4.06
N THR A 144 -5.21 13.71 3.21
CA THR A 144 -5.09 14.53 2.00
C THR A 144 -6.25 14.28 1.03
N PHE A 145 -6.63 13.02 0.82
CA PHE A 145 -7.77 12.66 -0.01
C PHE A 145 -9.08 13.23 0.52
N THR A 146 -9.32 13.10 1.82
CA THR A 146 -10.55 13.60 2.45
C THR A 146 -10.66 15.11 2.32
N PHE A 147 -9.58 15.82 2.66
CA PHE A 147 -9.51 17.27 2.58
C PHE A 147 -9.72 17.78 1.15
N THR A 148 -8.94 17.27 0.20
CA THR A 148 -9.03 17.70 -1.22
C THR A 148 -10.37 17.37 -1.83
N THR A 149 -10.98 16.23 -1.48
CA THR A 149 -12.32 15.85 -1.94
C THR A 149 -13.39 16.82 -1.46
N ILE A 150 -13.41 17.13 -0.15
CA ILE A 150 -14.41 18.03 0.43
C ILE A 150 -14.28 19.41 -0.22
N ASP A 151 -13.05 19.91 -0.37
CA ASP A 151 -12.82 21.22 -0.96
C ASP A 151 -13.15 21.27 -2.45
N MET A 152 -12.78 20.24 -3.23
CA MET A 152 -13.19 20.13 -4.64
C MET A 152 -14.71 20.09 -4.81
N ARG A 153 -15.44 19.39 -3.94
CA ARG A 153 -16.91 19.38 -3.98
C ARG A 153 -17.50 20.77 -3.70
N LYS A 154 -16.94 21.51 -2.74
CA LYS A 154 -17.33 22.91 -2.47
C LYS A 154 -17.06 23.81 -3.67
N MET A 155 -15.87 23.73 -4.25
CA MET A 155 -15.50 24.50 -5.43
C MET A 155 -16.38 24.17 -6.65
N LEU A 156 -16.69 22.90 -6.88
CA LEU A 156 -17.60 22.48 -7.95
C LEU A 156 -18.99 23.12 -7.81
N ARG A 157 -19.55 23.22 -6.59
CA ARG A 157 -20.85 23.89 -6.38
C ARG A 157 -20.80 25.36 -6.83
N GLY A 158 -19.71 26.07 -6.50
CA GLY A 158 -19.51 27.45 -6.97
C GLY A 158 -19.28 27.56 -8.48
N LEU A 159 -18.61 26.56 -9.07
CA LEU A 159 -18.32 26.51 -10.52
C LEU A 159 -19.59 26.37 -11.37
N LYS A 160 -20.68 25.78 -10.84
CA LYS A 160 -21.95 25.60 -11.56
C LYS A 160 -22.52 26.90 -12.12
N LEU A 161 -22.25 28.04 -11.46
CA LEU A 161 -22.72 29.36 -11.88
C LEU A 161 -21.74 30.10 -12.81
N LYS A 162 -20.48 29.65 -12.90
CA LYS A 162 -19.39 30.35 -13.60
C LYS A 162 -19.02 29.75 -14.96
N VAL A 163 -19.46 28.53 -15.26
CA VAL A 163 -19.08 27.83 -16.51
C VAL A 163 -20.29 27.24 -17.22
N SER A 164 -20.13 26.94 -18.52
CA SER A 164 -21.16 26.24 -19.30
C SER A 164 -21.47 24.85 -18.72
N GLY A 165 -22.70 24.38 -18.90
CA GLY A 165 -23.13 23.06 -18.42
C GLY A 165 -22.27 21.91 -18.94
N LYS A 166 -21.75 22.02 -20.17
CA LYS A 166 -20.82 21.04 -20.77
C LYS A 166 -19.48 21.00 -20.01
N SER A 167 -18.90 22.17 -19.73
CA SER A 167 -17.65 22.27 -18.97
C SER A 167 -17.82 21.79 -17.53
N TYR A 168 -18.92 22.17 -16.87
CA TYR A 168 -19.26 21.71 -15.52
C TYR A 168 -19.30 20.18 -15.42
N LYS A 169 -20.06 19.53 -16.33
CA LYS A 169 -20.14 18.06 -16.37
C LYS A 169 -18.76 17.41 -16.52
N ARG A 170 -17.84 18.01 -17.29
CA ARG A 170 -16.47 17.49 -17.44
C ARG A 170 -15.69 17.55 -16.12
N TYR A 171 -15.79 18.65 -15.35
CA TYR A 171 -15.13 18.75 -14.05
C TYR A 171 -15.73 17.77 -13.04
N GLU A 172 -17.06 17.65 -13.00
CA GLU A 172 -17.76 16.71 -12.14
C GLU A 172 -17.38 15.24 -12.44
N MET A 173 -17.43 14.83 -13.72
CA MET A 173 -17.05 13.48 -14.14
C MET A 173 -15.61 13.15 -13.76
N ALA A 174 -14.69 14.09 -13.89
CA ALA A 174 -13.30 13.88 -13.50
C ALA A 174 -13.13 13.68 -11.99
N VAL A 175 -13.85 14.45 -11.15
CA VAL A 175 -13.83 14.24 -9.69
C VAL A 175 -14.50 12.91 -9.31
N ARG A 176 -15.62 12.54 -9.95
CA ARG A 176 -16.25 11.22 -9.75
C ARG A 176 -15.33 10.07 -10.15
N SER A 177 -14.61 10.20 -11.26
CA SER A 177 -13.63 9.21 -11.72
C SER A 177 -12.51 9.02 -10.70
N LEU A 178 -11.95 10.11 -10.17
CA LEU A 178 -10.91 10.05 -9.13
C LEU A 178 -11.41 9.35 -7.85
N LEU A 179 -12.65 9.63 -7.43
CA LEU A 179 -13.26 8.95 -6.29
C LEU A 179 -13.47 7.46 -6.56
N ALA A 180 -13.86 7.09 -7.78
CA ALA A 180 -13.98 5.68 -8.18
C ALA A 180 -12.61 4.97 -8.18
N GLN A 181 -11.55 5.62 -8.67
CA GLN A 181 -10.19 5.08 -8.63
C GLN A 181 -9.70 4.87 -7.19
N PHE A 182 -9.97 5.82 -6.30
CA PHE A 182 -9.66 5.70 -4.88
C PHE A 182 -10.45 4.54 -4.23
N ALA A 183 -11.74 4.43 -4.50
CA ALA A 183 -12.58 3.35 -3.98
C ALA A 183 -12.12 1.98 -4.47
N ALA A 184 -11.82 1.84 -5.77
CA ALA A 184 -11.29 0.61 -6.35
C ALA A 184 -9.93 0.24 -5.71
N SER A 185 -9.03 1.21 -5.53
CA SER A 185 -7.73 0.98 -4.91
C SER A 185 -7.87 0.54 -3.44
N SER A 186 -8.78 1.19 -2.69
CA SER A 186 -9.07 0.83 -1.29
C SER A 186 -9.66 -0.58 -1.18
N LEU A 187 -10.56 -0.95 -2.10
CA LEU A 187 -11.15 -2.28 -2.15
C LEU A 187 -10.10 -3.37 -2.44
N CYS A 188 -9.13 -3.09 -3.30
CA CYS A 188 -8.01 -4.00 -3.58
C CYS A 188 -7.02 -4.13 -2.40
N LEU A 189 -6.86 -3.08 -1.60
CA LEU A 189 -5.92 -3.05 -0.46
C LEU A 189 -6.51 -3.60 0.84
N ALA A 190 -7.84 -3.55 1.02
CA ALA A 190 -8.50 -3.94 2.25
C ALA A 190 -8.25 -5.43 2.64
N PRO A 191 -8.36 -6.42 1.73
CA PRO A 191 -8.14 -7.82 2.10
C PRO A 191 -6.69 -8.11 2.55
N PRO A 192 -5.64 -7.71 1.79
CA PRO A 192 -4.25 -7.88 2.24
C PRO A 192 -3.96 -7.19 3.59
N PHE A 193 -4.48 -5.98 3.80
CA PHE A 193 -4.27 -5.25 5.04
C PHE A 193 -4.97 -5.92 6.23
N ALA A 194 -6.21 -6.37 6.06
CA ALA A 194 -6.93 -7.12 7.10
C ALA A 194 -6.21 -8.42 7.47
N LEU A 195 -5.69 -9.17 6.48
CA LEU A 195 -4.90 -10.38 6.73
C LEU A 195 -3.62 -10.08 7.50
N MET A 196 -2.92 -8.99 7.18
CA MET A 196 -1.72 -8.56 7.90
C MET A 196 -2.03 -8.23 9.36
N LEU A 197 -3.09 -7.46 9.63
CA LEU A 197 -3.50 -7.13 11.00
C LEU A 197 -3.89 -8.37 11.80
N LEU A 198 -4.61 -9.32 11.18
CA LEU A 198 -4.95 -10.59 11.82
C LEU A 198 -3.72 -11.45 12.11
N ALA A 199 -2.70 -11.42 11.24
CA ALA A 199 -1.42 -12.07 11.48
C ALA A 199 -0.72 -11.44 12.69
N VAL A 200 -0.42 -10.14 12.64
CA VAL A 200 0.29 -9.44 13.72
C VAL A 200 -0.45 -9.57 15.06
N GLY A 201 -1.77 -9.35 15.08
CA GLY A 201 -2.57 -9.44 16.31
C GLY A 201 -2.68 -10.85 16.89
N LYS A 202 -2.63 -11.90 16.07
CA LYS A 202 -2.55 -13.29 16.57
C LYS A 202 -1.17 -13.61 17.12
N PHE A 203 -0.10 -13.07 16.54
CA PHE A 203 1.26 -13.24 17.07
C PHE A 203 1.41 -12.62 18.45
N GLU A 204 0.90 -11.40 18.66
CA GLU A 204 0.95 -10.72 19.95
C GLU A 204 0.15 -11.50 21.05
N LYS A 205 -1.02 -12.03 20.69
CA LYS A 205 -1.83 -12.88 21.58
C LYS A 205 -1.29 -14.30 21.77
N GLY A 206 -0.48 -14.77 20.83
CA GLY A 206 0.22 -16.05 20.90
C GLY A 206 1.43 -15.98 21.82
N GLN A 207 2.26 -14.95 21.68
CA GLN A 207 3.44 -14.74 22.54
C GLN A 207 3.06 -14.46 24.00
N SER A 208 1.95 -13.75 24.26
CA SER A 208 1.44 -13.53 25.63
C SER A 208 0.94 -14.80 26.33
N LYS A 209 0.77 -15.92 25.62
CA LYS A 209 0.49 -17.24 26.23
C LYS A 209 1.74 -18.07 26.52
N PHE A 210 2.91 -17.67 26.03
CA PHE A 210 4.18 -18.42 26.20
C PHE A 210 5.22 -17.67 27.04
N SER A 211 4.88 -16.55 27.67
CA SER A 211 5.70 -15.97 28.75
C SER A 211 5.36 -16.63 30.08
N PHE A 212 6.02 -17.75 30.35
CA PHE A 212 6.26 -18.28 31.69
C PHE A 212 7.75 -18.58 31.85
#